data_AF-A0A951EZ65-F1
#
_entry.id   AF-A0A951EZ65-F1
#
_cell.length_a   1.000
_cell.length_b   1.000
_cell.length_c   1.000
_cell.angle_alpha   90.00
_cell.angle_beta   90.00
_cell.angle_gamma   90.00
#
_symmetry.space_group_name_H-M   'P 1'
#
loop_
_entity.id
_entity.type
_entity.pdbx_description
1 polymer ?
#
loop_
_entity_poly.entity_id
_entity_poly.type
_entity_poly.pdbx_seq_one_letter_code
_entity_poly.pdbx_strand_id
1 'polypeptide(L)'
;MERLTRADHAYAVAAAAAHDLNEELTVILSSVRNSIVELEPDHPARPYLLELEKAAERCKRTASGLLAYSFGRGGRPATAPFNQLIAL
;
A
#
# COMPACT_ATOMS: atom_id res chain seq x y z
N MET A 1 -30.56 5.44 11.64
CA MET A 1 -29.94 4.86 10.43
C MET A 1 -28.83 5.73 9.82
N GLU A 2 -28.86 7.05 9.94
CA GLU A 2 -27.86 7.98 9.34
C GLU A 2 -26.39 7.87 9.80
N ARG A 3 -26.11 7.33 11.00
CA ARG A 3 -24.72 7.19 11.48
C ARG A 3 -23.96 6.03 10.83
N LEU A 4 -24.67 5.03 10.31
CA LEU A 4 -24.05 3.90 9.62
C LEU A 4 -23.48 4.36 8.27
N THR A 5 -24.28 5.11 7.48
CA THR A 5 -23.94 5.54 6.12
C THR A 5 -22.72 6.47 6.03
N ARG A 6 -22.54 7.37 7.01
CA ARG A 6 -21.38 8.28 7.04
C ARG A 6 -20.07 7.55 7.35
N ALA A 7 -20.13 6.54 8.21
CA ALA A 7 -18.97 5.71 8.52
C ALA A 7 -18.58 4.86 7.28
N ASP A 8 -19.56 4.26 6.61
CA ASP A 8 -19.35 3.46 5.40
C ASP A 8 -18.73 4.31 4.28
N HIS A 9 -19.18 5.55 4.11
CA HIS A 9 -18.58 6.47 3.15
C HIS A 9 -17.13 6.84 3.51
N ALA A 10 -16.84 7.10 4.78
CA ALA A 10 -15.47 7.39 5.23
C ALA A 10 -14.53 6.20 5.00
N TYR A 11 -15.02 4.97 5.17
CA TYR A 11 -14.26 3.75 4.88
C TYR A 11 -14.01 3.55 3.39
N ALA A 12 -15.02 3.80 2.54
CA ALA A 12 -14.86 3.72 1.09
C ALA A 12 -13.81 4.73 0.58
N VAL A 13 -13.85 5.97 1.08
CA VAL A 13 -12.86 7.01 0.74
C VAL A 13 -11.47 6.63 1.23
N ALA A 14 -11.35 6.11 2.47
CA ALA A 14 -10.07 5.67 3.01
C ALA A 14 -9.49 4.47 2.22
N ALA A 15 -10.34 3.54 1.77
CA ALA A 15 -9.92 2.43 0.93
C ALA A 15 -9.42 2.89 -0.44
N ALA A 16 -10.16 3.78 -1.12
CA ALA A 16 -9.75 4.35 -2.40
C ALA A 16 -8.41 5.10 -2.27
N ALA A 17 -8.30 6.01 -1.30
CA ALA A 17 -7.08 6.78 -1.07
C ALA A 17 -5.88 5.88 -0.70
N ALA A 18 -6.10 4.83 0.09
CA ALA A 18 -5.05 3.88 0.46
C ALA A 18 -4.62 2.99 -0.71
N HIS A 19 -5.53 2.67 -1.62
CA HIS A 19 -5.22 1.95 -2.85
C HIS A 19 -4.37 2.81 -3.78
N ASP A 20 -4.82 4.02 -4.12
CA ASP A 20 -4.10 4.97 -4.98
C ASP A 20 -2.68 5.25 -4.44
N LEU A 21 -2.57 5.45 -3.12
CA LEU A 21 -1.27 5.66 -2.47
C LEU A 21 -0.35 4.43 -2.57
N ASN A 22 -0.89 3.20 -2.50
CA ASN A 22 -0.08 1.99 -2.64
C ASN A 22 0.43 1.79 -4.08
N GLU A 23 -0.34 2.22 -5.08
CA GLU A 23 0.11 2.18 -6.49
C GLU A 23 1.31 3.11 -6.70
N GLU A 24 1.20 4.37 -6.26
CA GLU A 24 2.29 5.35 -6.36
C GLU A 24 3.54 4.92 -5.57
N LEU A 25 3.35 4.38 -4.37
CA LEU A 25 4.46 3.85 -3.56
C LEU A 25 5.14 2.65 -4.22
N THR A 26 4.41 1.85 -5.02
CA THR A 26 4.99 0.75 -5.77
C THR A 26 5.91 1.27 -6.88
N VAL A 27 5.49 2.30 -7.61
CA VAL A 27 6.32 2.97 -8.62
C VAL A 27 7.57 3.56 -7.97
N ILE A 28 7.41 4.36 -6.91
CA ILE A 28 8.53 5.01 -6.20
C ILE A 28 9.54 3.95 -5.71
N LEU A 29 9.07 2.90 -5.04
CA LEU A 29 9.96 1.87 -4.50
C LEU A 29 10.71 1.13 -5.61
N SER A 30 10.03 0.83 -6.73
CA SER A 30 10.64 0.20 -7.90
C SER A 30 11.71 1.09 -8.52
N SER A 31 11.39 2.37 -8.77
CA SER A 31 12.32 3.34 -9.32
C SER A 31 13.56 3.51 -8.43
N VAL A 32 13.38 3.64 -7.11
CA VAL A 32 14.49 3.79 -6.16
C VAL A 32 15.37 2.56 -6.14
N ARG A 33 14.78 1.36 -6.09
CA ARG A 33 15.54 0.10 -6.12
C ARG A 33 16.35 -0.04 -7.40
N ASN A 34 15.74 0.26 -8.54
CA ASN A 34 16.45 0.23 -9.83
C ASN A 34 17.57 1.28 -9.84
N SER A 35 17.34 2.49 -9.34
CA SER A 35 18.41 3.50 -9.22
C SER A 35 19.56 3.06 -8.32
N ILE A 36 19.29 2.35 -7.21
CA ILE A 36 20.35 1.82 -6.34
C ILE A 36 21.19 0.75 -7.06
N VAL A 37 20.57 -0.06 -7.91
CA VAL A 37 21.25 -1.11 -8.70
C VAL A 37 22.09 -0.51 -9.83
N GLU A 38 21.60 0.53 -10.50
CA GLU A 38 22.29 1.18 -11.63
C GLU A 38 23.44 2.10 -11.19
N LEU A 39 23.39 2.65 -9.97
CA LEU A 39 24.45 3.53 -9.47
C LEU A 39 25.70 2.77 -9.02
N GLU A 40 26.86 3.40 -9.22
CA GLU A 40 28.10 2.90 -8.66
C GLU A 40 28.03 2.84 -7.12
N PRO A 41 28.66 1.83 -6.49
CA PRO A 41 28.62 1.66 -5.04
C PRO A 41 29.09 2.88 -4.23
N ASP A 42 29.97 3.70 -4.79
CA ASP A 42 30.56 4.89 -4.17
C ASP A 42 29.87 6.19 -4.59
N HIS A 43 28.77 6.09 -5.35
CA HIS A 43 28.06 7.27 -5.82
C HIS A 43 27.47 8.06 -4.63
N PRO A 44 27.68 9.39 -4.54
CA PRO A 44 27.26 10.20 -3.40
C PRO A 44 25.74 10.21 -3.17
N ALA A 45 24.95 9.89 -4.21
CA ALA A 45 23.49 9.80 -4.09
C ALA A 45 22.98 8.52 -3.41
N ARG A 46 23.80 7.46 -3.37
CA ARG A 46 23.41 6.13 -2.89
C ARG A 46 22.88 6.09 -1.45
N PRO A 47 23.49 6.75 -0.45
CA PRO A 47 22.94 6.78 0.91
C PRO A 47 21.54 7.44 0.96
N TYR A 48 21.29 8.48 0.15
CA TYR A 48 19.97 9.12 0.11
C TYR A 48 18.91 8.22 -0.51
N LEU A 49 19.27 7.43 -1.54
CA LEU A 49 18.36 6.47 -2.14
C LEU A 49 18.03 5.31 -1.20
N LEU A 50 18.99 4.83 -0.41
CA LEU A 50 18.72 3.83 0.63
C LEU A 50 17.78 4.36 1.71
N GLU A 51 17.93 5.62 2.12
CA GLU A 51 17.00 6.25 3.05
C GLU A 51 15.60 6.45 2.43
N LEU A 52 15.54 6.79 1.15
CA LEU A 52 14.28 6.91 0.41
C LEU A 52 13.56 5.56 0.28
N GLU A 53 14.30 4.47 0.01
CA GLU A 53 13.75 3.11 0.00
C GLU A 53 13.11 2.78 1.36
N LYS A 54 13.86 2.96 2.45
CA LYS A 54 13.35 2.71 3.81
C LYS A 54 12.12 3.56 4.12
N ALA A 55 12.10 4.83 3.71
CA ALA A 55 10.95 5.71 3.91
C ALA A 55 9.73 5.24 3.12
N ALA A 56 9.90 4.91 1.84
CA ALA A 56 8.83 4.39 0.98
C ALA A 56 8.26 3.07 1.51
N GLU A 57 9.10 2.17 2.04
CA GLU A 57 8.64 0.93 2.67
C GLU A 57 7.80 1.16 3.93
N ARG A 58 8.13 2.16 4.75
CA ARG A 58 7.32 2.54 5.91
C ARG A 58 5.98 3.14 5.50
N CYS A 59 5.98 3.98 4.46
CA CYS A 59 4.76 4.53 3.87
C CYS A 59 3.87 3.41 3.34
N LYS A 60 4.43 2.44 2.61
CA LYS A 60 3.69 1.30 2.06
C LYS A 60 3.04 0.46 3.16
N ARG A 61 3.78 0.17 4.24
CA ARG A 61 3.24 -0.54 5.40
C ARG A 61 2.05 0.21 6.03
N THR A 62 2.16 1.53 6.14
CA THR A 62 1.10 2.38 6.70
C THR A 62 -0.14 2.41 5.81
N ALA A 63 0.04 2.62 4.51
CA ALA A 63 -1.05 2.65 3.53
C ALA A 63 -1.76 1.29 3.42
N SER A 64 -0.99 0.19 3.39
CA SER A 64 -1.55 -1.17 3.43
C SER A 64 -2.35 -1.44 4.72
N GLY A 65 -1.88 -0.94 5.86
CA GLY A 65 -2.61 -1.03 7.13
C GLY A 65 -3.93 -0.25 7.10
N LEU A 66 -3.94 0.95 6.53
CA LEU A 66 -5.14 1.78 6.36
C LEU A 66 -6.16 1.10 5.44
N LEU A 67 -5.69 0.51 4.33
CA LEU A 67 -6.52 -0.24 3.40
C LEU A 67 -7.16 -1.44 4.11
N ALA A 68 -6.37 -2.25 4.82
CA ALA A 68 -6.86 -3.40 5.58
C ALA A 68 -7.88 -3.01 6.67
N TYR A 69 -7.63 -1.91 7.38
CA TYR A 69 -8.56 -1.38 8.38
C TYR A 69 -9.89 -0.94 7.74
N SER A 70 -9.84 -0.34 6.55
CA SER A 70 -11.02 0.13 5.82
C SER A 70 -11.93 -1.02 5.37
N PHE A 71 -11.36 -2.19 5.08
CA PHE A 71 -12.13 -3.41 4.78
C PHE A 71 -12.69 -4.10 6.04
N GLY A 72 -12.05 -3.94 7.20
CA GLY A 72 -12.38 -4.66 8.44
C GLY A 72 -13.74 -4.37 9.08
N ARG A 73 -14.50 -3.36 8.61
CA ARG A 73 -15.87 -3.09 9.08
C ARG A 73 -16.99 -3.49 8.09
N GLY A 74 -16.65 -3.89 6.86
CA GLY A 74 -17.62 -4.32 5.84
C GLY A 74 -17.56 -5.80 5.45
N GLY A 75 -16.49 -6.52 5.81
CA GLY A 75 -16.36 -7.95 5.57
C GLY A 75 -14.94 -8.39 5.87
N ARG A 76 -14.77 -9.33 6.81
CA ARG A 76 -13.46 -9.94 7.02
C ARG A 76 -13.08 -10.64 5.71
N PRO A 77 -11.92 -10.35 5.09
CA PRO A 77 -11.39 -11.24 4.07
C PRO A 77 -11.20 -12.61 4.74
N ALA A 78 -12.08 -13.55 4.44
CA ALA A 78 -11.91 -14.92 4.85
C ALA A 78 -10.73 -15.47 4.05
N THR A 79 -9.75 -16.05 4.74
CA THR A 79 -8.74 -16.87 4.08
C THR A 79 -9.45 -18.07 3.46
N ALA A 80 -9.76 -17.96 2.17
CA ALA A 80 -10.25 -19.05 1.35
C ALA A 80 -9.12 -19.49 0.40
N PRO A 81 -8.90 -20.79 0.21
CA PRO A 81 -7.95 -21.26 -0.78
C PRO A 81 -8.39 -20.81 -2.19
N PHE A 82 -7.42 -20.47 -3.04
CA PHE A 82 -7.64 -19.85 -4.36
C PHE A 82 -8.63 -20.64 -5.25
N ASN A 83 -8.63 -21.97 -5.15
CA ASN A 83 -9.57 -22.84 -5.87
C ASN A 83 -11.05 -22.62 -5.50
N GLN A 84 -11.35 -22.04 -4.34
CA GLN A 84 -12.71 -21.68 -3.94
C GLN A 84 -13.16 -20.30 -4.46
N LEU A 85 -12.25 -19.48 -4.98
CA LEU A 85 -12.55 -18.14 -5.48
C LEU A 85 -12.86 -18.09 -6.99
N ILE A 86 -12.44 -19.10 -7.75
CA ILE A 86 -12.59 -19.15 -9.22
C ILE A 86 -13.85 -19.92 -9.64
N ALA A 87 -14.59 -20.50 -8.70
CA ALA A 87 -15.76 -21.33 -8.96
C ALA A 87 -17.10 -20.55 -8.91
N LEU A 88 -17.06 -19.22 -9.03
CA LEU A 88 -18.25 -18.36 -9.15
C LEU A 88 -18.55 -18.03 -10.61
#